data_AF-A0AAF0M334-F1
#
_entry.id   AF-A0AAF0M334-F1
#
_cell.length_a   1.000
_cell.length_b   1.000
_cell.length_c   1.000
_cell.angle_alpha   90.00
_cell.angle_beta   90.00
_cell.angle_gamma   90.00
#
_symmetry.space_group_name_H-M   'P 1'
#
loop_
_entity.id
_entity.type
_entity.pdbx_description
1 polymer ?
#
loop_
_entity_poly.entity_id
_entity_poly.type
_entity_poly.pdbx_seq_one_letter_code
_entity_poly.pdbx_strand_id
1 'polypeptide(L)'
;MTGPEVIDDRFAARFVDAVHDCFLNSAILNEDMSWVGGRVRDPHDAVILYRDRPDGPVLGRLYELRSYSALFGGETAQWLANEAWLSDITDPSGDGEPKDVDWAVGLVDDPGVVRWLD
;
A
#
# COMPACT_ATOMS: atom_id res chain seq x y z
N MET A 1 17.35 -20.85 -5.01
CA MET A 1 16.01 -20.27 -4.75
C MET A 1 15.76 -20.40 -3.26
N THR A 2 15.83 -19.28 -2.54
CA THR A 2 15.35 -19.18 -1.16
C THR A 2 13.84 -19.29 -1.19
N GLY A 3 13.25 -20.10 -0.30
CA GLY A 3 11.79 -20.21 -0.21
C GLY A 3 11.12 -18.88 0.20
N PRO A 4 9.78 -18.82 0.19
CA PRO A 4 9.05 -17.62 0.56
C PRO A 4 9.46 -17.11 1.94
N GLU A 5 9.68 -15.80 2.06
CA GLU A 5 9.94 -15.16 3.35
C GLU A 5 8.78 -15.39 4.31
N VAL A 6 9.09 -15.50 5.60
CA VAL A 6 8.06 -15.59 6.64
C VAL A 6 7.38 -14.23 6.76
N ILE A 7 6.06 -14.21 6.66
CA ILE A 7 5.26 -13.00 6.86
C ILE A 7 5.19 -12.72 8.36
N ASP A 8 6.00 -11.76 8.81
CA ASP A 8 6.11 -11.25 10.17
C ASP A 8 6.23 -9.71 10.16
N ASP A 9 6.43 -9.11 11.34
CA ASP A 9 6.58 -7.65 11.47
C ASP A 9 7.68 -7.07 10.57
N ARG A 10 8.77 -7.81 10.37
CA ARG A 10 9.90 -7.35 9.55
C ARG A 10 9.53 -7.40 8.07
N PHE A 11 8.83 -8.45 7.64
CA PHE A 11 8.30 -8.54 6.29
C PHE A 11 7.33 -7.39 6.02
N ALA A 12 6.37 -7.14 6.92
CA ALA A 12 5.38 -6.08 6.78
C ALA A 12 6.04 -4.69 6.71
N ALA A 13 7.03 -4.41 7.57
CA ALA A 13 7.77 -3.16 7.54
C ALA A 13 8.53 -2.98 6.20
N ARG A 14 9.21 -4.03 5.74
CA ARG A 14 9.90 -4.01 4.44
C ARG A 14 8.96 -3.84 3.26
N PHE A 15 7.75 -4.37 3.35
CA PHE A 15 6.73 -4.18 2.32
C PHE A 15 6.35 -2.71 2.23
N VAL A 16 6.04 -2.06 3.36
CA VAL A 16 5.73 -0.62 3.39
C VAL A 16 6.88 0.22 2.85
N ASP A 17 8.12 -0.05 3.28
CA ASP A 17 9.31 0.65 2.80
C ASP A 17 9.50 0.46 1.29
N ALA A 18 9.31 -0.76 0.78
CA ALA A 18 9.47 -1.07 -0.63
C ALA A 18 8.38 -0.39 -1.49
N VAL A 19 7.14 -0.29 -1.01
CA VAL A 19 6.09 0.47 -1.72
C VAL A 19 6.44 1.96 -1.74
N HIS A 20 6.92 2.52 -0.63
CA HIS A 20 7.39 3.90 -0.59
C HIS A 20 8.56 4.13 -1.58
N ASP A 21 9.51 3.20 -1.67
CA ASP A 21 10.59 3.24 -2.66
C ASP A 21 10.07 3.24 -4.11
N CYS A 22 8.95 2.57 -4.40
CA CYS A 22 8.31 2.65 -5.72
C CYS A 22 7.84 4.07 -6.04
N PHE A 23 7.23 4.79 -5.10
CA PHE A 23 6.85 6.20 -5.29
C PHE A 23 8.06 7.11 -5.54
N LEU A 24 9.23 6.80 -4.96
CA LEU A 24 10.43 7.62 -5.12
C LEU A 24 11.20 7.33 -6.42
N ASN A 25 11.18 6.08 -6.89
CA ASN A 25 12.15 5.61 -7.90
C ASN A 25 11.53 5.03 -9.17
N SER A 26 10.20 4.86 -9.24
CA SER A 26 9.57 4.20 -10.40
C SER A 26 9.64 5.06 -11.66
N ALA A 27 10.13 4.49 -12.76
CA ALA A 27 10.06 5.12 -14.08
C ALA A 27 8.63 5.12 -14.67
N ILE A 28 7.70 4.38 -14.06
CA ILE A 28 6.28 4.28 -14.44
C ILE A 28 5.46 5.42 -13.78
N LEU A 29 6.11 6.39 -13.12
CA LEU A 29 5.44 7.54 -12.52
C LEU A 29 4.45 8.18 -13.51
N ASN A 30 3.16 8.13 -13.16
CA ASN A 30 2.35 9.31 -13.36
C ASN A 30 2.96 10.36 -12.42
N GLU A 31 3.60 11.41 -12.97
CA GLU A 31 4.25 12.50 -12.19
C GLU A 31 3.31 13.15 -11.16
N ASP A 32 2.02 12.87 -11.34
CA ASP A 32 0.86 13.31 -10.60
C ASP A 32 0.58 12.50 -9.31
N MET A 33 1.18 11.31 -9.15
CA MET A 33 0.97 10.47 -7.97
C MET A 33 1.87 10.87 -6.80
N SER A 34 1.37 10.80 -5.56
CA SER A 34 2.16 11.14 -4.38
C SER A 34 1.93 10.22 -3.20
N TRP A 35 3.01 9.88 -2.49
CA TRP A 35 2.98 9.17 -1.22
C TRP A 35 2.40 10.08 -0.12
N VAL A 36 1.44 9.58 0.64
CA VAL A 36 0.89 10.27 1.81
C VAL A 36 1.41 9.63 3.09
N GLY A 37 1.42 8.30 3.17
CA GLY A 37 1.93 7.59 4.33
C GLY A 37 1.69 6.10 4.25
N GLY A 38 2.37 5.34 5.10
CA GLY A 38 2.16 3.91 5.20
C GLY A 38 2.60 3.40 6.57
N ARG A 39 1.94 2.34 7.05
CA ARG A 39 2.31 1.70 8.31
C ARG A 39 1.94 0.22 8.30
N VAL A 40 2.66 -0.51 9.16
CA VAL A 40 2.22 -1.82 9.63
C VAL A 40 1.15 -1.59 10.69
N ARG A 41 -0.02 -2.22 10.51
CA ARG A 41 -1.11 -2.19 11.50
C ARG A 41 -0.95 -3.35 12.49
N ASP A 42 -0.64 -4.52 11.97
CA ASP A 42 -0.25 -5.72 12.70
C ASP A 42 0.73 -6.54 11.82
N PRO A 43 1.35 -7.62 12.32
CA PRO A 43 2.39 -8.36 11.59
C PRO A 43 1.97 -8.88 10.20
N HIS A 44 0.68 -8.85 9.88
CA HIS A 44 0.12 -9.36 8.63
C HIS A 44 -0.64 -8.31 7.84
N ASP A 45 -0.86 -7.12 8.39
CA ASP A 45 -1.62 -6.04 7.76
C ASP A 45 -0.76 -4.79 7.53
N ALA A 46 -0.71 -4.32 6.28
CA ALA A 46 -0.08 -3.05 5.91
C ALA A 46 -1.11 -2.07 5.35
N VAL A 47 -1.04 -0.81 5.77
CA VAL A 47 -1.87 0.29 5.25
C VAL A 47 -0.99 1.18 4.40
N ILE A 48 -1.45 1.49 3.19
CA ILE A 48 -0.80 2.43 2.27
C ILE A 48 -1.77 3.53 1.90
N LEU A 49 -1.34 4.79 2.04
CA LEU A 49 -2.08 5.99 1.69
C LEU A 49 -1.31 6.78 0.61
N TYR A 50 -2.02 7.20 -0.43
CA TYR A 50 -1.44 7.94 -1.54
C TYR A 50 -2.48 8.84 -2.22
N ARG A 51 -2.03 9.69 -3.13
CA ARG A 51 -2.91 10.35 -4.12
C ARG A 51 -2.54 9.86 -5.51
N ASP A 52 -3.54 9.60 -6.32
CA ASP A 52 -3.42 9.20 -7.73
C ASP A 52 -3.22 10.40 -8.67
N ARG A 53 -3.58 11.60 -8.22
CA ARG A 53 -3.44 12.87 -8.96
C ARG A 53 -3.28 14.09 -8.02
N PRO A 54 -2.76 15.23 -8.50
CA PRO A 54 -2.71 16.48 -7.75
C PRO A 54 -4.10 16.88 -7.26
N ASP A 55 -4.18 17.32 -6.01
CA ASP A 55 -5.41 17.74 -5.33
C ASP A 55 -6.52 16.67 -5.28
N GLY A 56 -6.23 15.43 -5.66
CA GLY A 56 -7.13 14.29 -5.53
C GLY A 56 -7.38 13.88 -4.07
N PRO A 57 -8.39 13.04 -3.83
CA PRO A 57 -8.62 12.49 -2.50
C PRO A 57 -7.40 11.67 -2.04
N VAL A 58 -7.23 11.56 -0.72
CA VAL A 58 -6.28 10.59 -0.16
C VAL A 58 -6.90 9.21 -0.31
N LEU A 59 -6.32 8.37 -1.16
CA LEU A 59 -6.72 6.99 -1.35
C LEU A 59 -5.99 6.11 -0.33
N GLY A 60 -6.72 5.14 0.23
CA GLY A 60 -6.19 4.18 1.18
C GLY A 60 -6.42 2.74 0.72
N ARG A 61 -5.41 1.90 0.92
CA ARG A 61 -5.49 0.44 0.75
C ARG A 61 -5.00 -0.27 2.01
N LEU A 62 -5.70 -1.34 2.36
CA LEU A 62 -5.29 -2.30 3.38
C LEU A 62 -4.84 -3.58 2.68
N TYR A 63 -3.59 -3.97 2.90
CA TYR A 63 -3.01 -5.20 2.39
C TYR A 63 -2.93 -6.22 3.51
N GLU A 64 -3.79 -7.25 3.45
CA GLU A 64 -3.66 -8.45 4.28
C GLU A 64 -2.62 -9.35 3.62
N LEU A 65 -1.36 -9.23 4.07
CA LEU A 65 -0.17 -9.69 3.37
C LEU A 65 -0.15 -11.19 3.14
N ARG A 66 -0.79 -12.00 3.99
CA ARG A 66 -0.85 -13.47 3.77
C ARG A 66 -1.77 -13.81 2.62
N SER A 67 -2.99 -13.28 2.61
CA SER A 67 -3.92 -13.47 1.49
C SER A 67 -3.36 -12.86 0.21
N TYR A 68 -2.77 -11.67 0.30
CA TYR A 68 -2.17 -11.00 -0.84
C TYR A 68 -0.99 -11.79 -1.42
N SER A 69 -0.06 -12.27 -0.57
CA SER A 69 1.03 -13.13 -0.98
C SER A 69 0.55 -14.44 -1.61
N ALA A 70 -0.58 -15.00 -1.18
CA ALA A 70 -1.14 -16.22 -1.75
C ALA A 70 -1.70 -16.02 -3.17
N LEU A 71 -2.14 -14.81 -3.53
CA LEU A 71 -2.62 -14.48 -4.88
C LEU A 71 -1.47 -14.38 -5.89
N PHE A 72 -0.37 -13.75 -5.49
CA PHE A 72 0.75 -13.43 -6.39
C PHE A 72 1.96 -14.37 -6.24
N GLY A 73 1.92 -15.32 -5.30
CA GLY A 73 3.03 -16.23 -5.02
C GLY A 73 4.25 -15.55 -4.38
N GLY A 74 4.03 -14.42 -3.68
CA GLY A 74 5.07 -13.49 -3.24
C GLY A 74 6.24 -14.15 -2.52
N GLU A 75 7.43 -14.08 -3.12
CA GLU A 75 8.65 -14.68 -2.53
C GLU A 75 9.31 -13.77 -1.49
N THR A 76 9.17 -12.44 -1.65
CA THR A 76 9.79 -11.41 -0.81
C THR A 76 8.88 -10.19 -0.66
N ALA A 77 9.13 -9.38 0.37
CA ALA A 77 8.40 -8.13 0.57
C ALA A 77 8.52 -7.16 -0.63
N GLN A 78 9.70 -7.08 -1.24
CA GLN A 78 9.95 -6.25 -2.44
C GLN A 78 9.15 -6.72 -3.64
N TRP A 79 9.09 -8.04 -3.87
CA TRP A 79 8.30 -8.60 -4.95
C TRP A 79 6.82 -8.25 -4.78
N LEU A 80 6.30 -8.46 -3.57
CA LEU A 80 4.90 -8.20 -3.26
C LEU A 80 4.56 -6.70 -3.34
N ALA A 81 5.48 -5.83 -2.93
CA ALA A 81 5.35 -4.38 -3.07
C ALA A 81 5.32 -3.94 -4.54
N ASN A 82 6.11 -4.57 -5.41
CA ASN A 82 6.09 -4.30 -6.84
C ASN A 82 4.77 -4.76 -7.50
N GLU A 83 4.22 -5.91 -7.07
CA GLU A 83 2.87 -6.34 -7.51
C GLU A 83 1.79 -5.35 -7.06
N ALA A 84 1.83 -4.90 -5.81
CA ALA A 84 0.93 -3.86 -5.30
C ALA A 84 1.05 -2.55 -6.07
N TRP A 85 2.28 -2.14 -6.38
CA TRP A 85 2.54 -0.96 -7.20
C TRP A 85 1.88 -1.05 -8.57
N LEU A 86 2.16 -2.13 -9.31
CA LEU A 86 1.74 -2.30 -10.70
C LEU A 86 0.24 -2.60 -10.86
N SER A 87 -0.32 -3.38 -9.94
CA SER A 87 -1.68 -3.93 -10.09
C SER A 87 -2.73 -3.07 -9.39
N ASP A 88 -2.39 -2.45 -8.26
CA ASP A 88 -3.39 -1.82 -7.39
C ASP A 88 -3.23 -0.31 -7.25
N ILE A 89 -1.99 0.19 -7.28
CA ILE A 89 -1.66 1.59 -7.00
C ILE A 89 -1.65 2.41 -8.28
N THR A 90 -0.97 1.95 -9.35
CA THR A 90 -0.92 2.70 -10.62
C THR A 90 -2.21 2.65 -11.43
N ASP A 91 -3.12 1.72 -11.12
CA ASP A 91 -4.46 1.61 -11.72
C ASP A 91 -5.53 1.53 -10.62
N PRO A 92 -5.77 2.62 -9.87
CA PRO A 92 -6.76 2.61 -8.81
C PRO A 92 -8.15 2.42 -9.43
N SER A 93 -8.89 1.42 -8.97
CA SER A 93 -10.25 1.11 -9.44
C SER A 93 -11.30 2.13 -8.96
N GLY A 94 -11.11 3.41 -9.28
CA GLY A 94 -11.99 4.53 -8.94
C GLY A 94 -11.47 5.43 -7.81
N ASP A 95 -12.33 6.33 -7.33
CA ASP A 95 -12.00 7.34 -6.29
C ASP A 95 -12.13 6.81 -4.84
N GLY A 96 -12.39 5.50 -4.67
CA GLY A 96 -12.62 4.85 -3.37
C GLY A 96 -13.88 5.31 -2.63
N GLU A 97 -14.16 4.72 -1.48
CA GLU A 97 -15.33 5.03 -0.64
C GLU A 97 -14.97 5.32 0.82
N PRO A 98 -15.74 6.13 1.57
CA PRO A 98 -15.51 6.30 3.00
C PRO A 98 -15.76 4.98 3.72
N LYS A 99 -14.93 4.67 4.71
CA LYS A 99 -15.15 3.53 5.61
C LYS A 99 -14.99 3.98 7.05
N ASP A 100 -15.83 3.44 7.92
CA ASP A 100 -15.77 3.66 9.37
C ASP A 100 -14.72 2.72 9.98
N VAL A 101 -13.45 3.07 9.82
CA VAL A 101 -12.27 2.28 10.24
C VAL A 101 -11.16 3.18 10.80
N ASP A 102 -10.30 2.61 11.63
CA ASP A 102 -9.20 3.32 12.31
C ASP A 102 -7.83 3.21 11.60
N TRP A 103 -7.82 2.68 10.38
CA TRP A 103 -6.60 2.25 9.69
C TRP A 103 -5.65 3.40 9.34
N ALA A 104 -6.16 4.62 9.17
CA ALA A 104 -5.37 5.81 8.85
C ALA A 104 -4.97 6.66 10.07
N VAL A 105 -5.35 6.27 11.29
CA VAL A 105 -4.99 7.03 12.52
C VAL A 105 -3.48 7.17 12.64
N GLY A 106 -3.00 8.42 12.73
CA GLY A 106 -1.58 8.76 12.85
C GLY A 106 -0.81 8.80 11.53
N LEU A 107 -1.45 8.51 10.40
CA LEU A 107 -0.87 8.74 9.05
C LEU A 107 -1.32 10.06 8.43
N VAL A 108 -2.48 10.57 8.84
CA VAL A 108 -3.06 11.84 8.41
C VAL A 108 -3.69 12.56 9.60
N ASP A 109 -3.86 13.88 9.49
CA ASP A 109 -4.47 14.69 10.55
C ASP A 109 -5.94 14.36 10.79
N ASP A 110 -6.70 14.12 9.70
CA ASP A 110 -8.10 13.70 9.74
C ASP A 110 -8.28 12.38 8.97
N PRO A 111 -8.37 11.23 9.68
CA PRO A 111 -8.61 9.93 9.04
C PRO A 111 -9.90 9.84 8.23
N GLY A 112 -10.90 10.69 8.52
CA GLY A 112 -12.19 10.70 7.83
C GLY A 112 -12.12 11.17 6.37
N VAL A 113 -11.01 11.79 5.96
CA VAL A 113 -10.81 12.24 4.57
C VAL A 113 -10.34 11.12 3.63
N VAL A 114 -9.94 9.97 4.18
CA VAL A 114 -9.40 8.85 3.39
C VAL A 114 -10.54 8.12 2.68
N ARG A 115 -10.36 7.92 1.37
CA ARG A 115 -11.23 7.10 0.52
C ARG A 115 -10.58 5.75 0.32
N TRP A 116 -11.25 4.70 0.74
CA TRP A 116 -10.69 3.35 0.74
C TRP A 116 -11.05 2.63 -0.54
N LEU A 117 -10.03 2.05 -1.16
CA LEU A 117 -10.17 1.12 -2.28
C LEU A 117 -10.26 -0.29 -1.71
N ASP A 118 -11.14 -1.11 -2.31
CA ASP A 118 -11.23 -2.54 -2.04
C ASP A 118 -10.13 -3.33 -2.78
#